data_AF-A0AAU8M5H1-F1
#
_entry.id   AF-A0AAU8M5H1-F1
#
_cell.length_a   1.000
_cell.length_b   1.000
_cell.length_c   1.000
_cell.angle_alpha   90.00
_cell.angle_beta   90.00
_cell.angle_gamma   90.00
#
_symmetry.space_group_name_H-M   'P 1'
#
loop_
_entity.id
_entity.type
_entity.pdbx_description
1 polymer ?
#
loop_
_entity_poly.entity_id
_entity_poly.type
_entity_poly.pdbx_seq_one_letter_code
_entity_poly.pdbx_strand_id
1 'polypeptide(L)'
;MNPTTPDGRYFVVKEQLWRCSNPSLSEDVRQQLVDELMAARRAVKNAKAGADDAALKAARAGVNKAKVALGERGEVWWTDGAEDFNQRKVENTPYAQWYEGLARQ
;
A
#
# COMPACT_ATOMS: atom_id res chain seq x y z
N MET A 1 9.19 0.36 -13.29
CA MET A 1 8.20 -0.32 -12.43
C MET A 1 8.94 -0.80 -11.20
N ASN A 2 8.35 -0.69 -10.01
CA ASN A 2 8.99 -1.20 -8.79
C ASN A 2 8.94 -2.73 -8.78
N PRO A 3 9.98 -3.44 -8.30
CA PRO A 3 9.94 -4.89 -8.25
C PRO A 3 8.93 -5.36 -7.22
N THR A 4 8.21 -6.44 -7.55
CA THR A 4 7.22 -7.10 -6.69
C THR A 4 7.81 -8.42 -6.20
N THR A 5 7.62 -8.73 -4.92
CA THR A 5 8.09 -9.96 -4.30
C THR A 5 7.56 -11.20 -5.04
N PRO A 6 8.27 -12.34 -5.02
CA PRO A 6 7.86 -13.54 -5.78
C PRO A 6 6.47 -14.06 -5.43
N ASP A 7 6.00 -13.82 -4.22
CA ASP A 7 4.67 -14.19 -3.73
C ASP A 7 3.59 -13.12 -4.00
N GLY A 8 3.94 -12.01 -4.64
CA GLY A 8 3.03 -10.92 -4.98
C GLY A 8 2.59 -10.05 -3.80
N ARG A 9 3.04 -10.31 -2.56
CA ARG A 9 2.55 -9.65 -1.35
C ARG A 9 3.00 -8.21 -1.21
N TYR A 10 4.18 -7.89 -1.71
CA TYR A 10 4.79 -6.58 -1.55
C TYR A 10 5.45 -6.10 -2.84
N PHE A 11 5.56 -4.78 -2.99
CA PHE A 11 6.46 -4.13 -3.95
C PHE A 11 7.47 -3.26 -3.22
N VAL A 12 8.64 -3.04 -3.83
CA VAL A 12 9.75 -2.32 -3.19
C VAL A 12 9.85 -0.87 -3.69
N VAL A 13 9.83 0.09 -2.78
CA VAL A 13 10.13 1.51 -3.09
C VAL A 13 11.22 1.99 -2.16
N LYS A 14 12.36 2.44 -2.71
CA LYS A 14 13.51 2.91 -1.90
C LYS A 14 13.91 1.88 -0.83
N GLU A 15 14.00 0.61 -1.24
CA GLU A 15 14.32 -0.55 -0.41
C GLU A 15 13.30 -0.84 0.70
N GLN A 16 12.15 -0.18 0.69
CA GLN A 16 11.08 -0.40 1.64
C GLN A 16 9.94 -1.18 1.00
N LEU A 17 9.46 -2.21 1.69
CA LEU A 17 8.32 -3.01 1.26
C LEU A 17 7.03 -2.23 1.47
N TRP A 18 6.16 -2.30 0.48
CA TRP A 18 4.80 -1.78 0.53
C TRP A 18 3.87 -2.90 0.13
N ARG A 19 2.88 -3.20 0.97
CA ARG A 19 1.93 -4.27 0.71
C ARG A 19 1.13 -3.96 -0.56
N CYS A 20 1.00 -4.96 -1.44
CA CYS A 20 0.14 -4.92 -2.61
C CYS A 20 -1.33 -4.92 -2.21
N SER A 21 -2.18 -4.41 -3.09
CA SER A 21 -3.63 -4.58 -2.96
C SER A 21 -3.99 -6.06 -3.01
N ASN A 22 -5.06 -6.44 -2.30
CA ASN A 22 -5.57 -7.81 -2.28
C ASN A 22 -5.94 -8.25 -3.72
N PRO A 23 -5.25 -9.27 -4.28
CA PRO A 23 -5.49 -9.71 -5.66
C PRO A 23 -6.84 -10.43 -5.85
N SER A 24 -7.49 -10.84 -4.75
CA SER A 24 -8.81 -11.49 -4.79
C SER A 24 -9.97 -10.51 -4.92
N LEU A 25 -9.71 -9.20 -4.91
CA LEU A 25 -10.74 -8.20 -5.21
C LEU A 25 -11.14 -8.30 -6.67
N SER A 26 -12.44 -8.29 -6.95
CA SER A 26 -12.94 -8.14 -8.31
C SER A 26 -12.52 -6.77 -8.87
N GLU A 27 -12.39 -6.69 -10.20
CA GLU A 27 -11.85 -5.50 -10.86
C GLU A 27 -12.71 -4.25 -10.61
N ASP A 28 -14.03 -4.40 -10.59
CA ASP A 28 -15.01 -3.35 -10.29
C ASP A 28 -14.84 -2.81 -8.86
N VAL A 29 -14.76 -3.70 -7.86
CA VAL A 29 -14.55 -3.32 -6.45
C VAL A 29 -13.19 -2.66 -6.30
N ARG A 30 -12.15 -3.24 -6.91
CA ARG A 30 -10.80 -2.66 -6.88
C ARG A 30 -10.81 -1.26 -7.48
N GLN A 31 -11.46 -1.06 -8.62
CA GLN A 31 -11.52 0.24 -9.30
C GLN A 31 -12.28 1.26 -8.45
N GLN A 32 -13.42 0.89 -7.86
CA GLN A 32 -14.17 1.76 -6.95
C GLN A 32 -13.30 2.23 -5.77
N LEU A 33 -12.56 1.31 -5.13
CA LEU A 33 -11.69 1.66 -4.02
C LEU A 33 -10.49 2.53 -4.43
N VAL A 34 -9.97 2.33 -5.64
CA VAL A 34 -8.95 3.21 -6.23
C VAL A 34 -9.52 4.62 -6.44
N ASP A 35 -10.75 4.73 -6.95
CA ASP A 35 -11.41 6.02 -7.16
C ASP A 35 -11.64 6.76 -5.83
N GLU A 36 -12.10 6.05 -4.81
CA GLU A 36 -12.23 6.57 -3.43
C GLU A 36 -10.89 7.04 -2.88
N LEU A 37 -9.82 6.25 -3.06
CA LEU A 37 -8.47 6.62 -2.63
C LEU A 37 -7.99 7.90 -3.34
N MET A 38 -8.23 8.02 -4.64
CA MET A 38 -7.82 9.18 -5.42
C MET A 38 -8.65 10.42 -5.07
N ALA A 39 -9.94 10.28 -4.79
CA ALA A 39 -10.78 11.35 -4.26
C ALA A 39 -10.27 11.84 -2.90
N ALA A 40 -9.96 10.92 -1.97
CA ALA A 40 -9.43 11.26 -0.65
C ALA A 40 -8.05 11.95 -0.74
N ARG A 41 -7.16 11.50 -1.64
CA ARG A 41 -5.86 12.17 -1.89
C ARG A 41 -6.03 13.59 -2.42
N ARG A 42 -6.99 13.82 -3.32
CA ARG A 42 -7.34 15.16 -3.80
C ARG A 42 -7.85 16.04 -2.65
N ALA A 43 -8.71 15.51 -1.78
CA ALA A 43 -9.18 16.22 -0.59
C ALA A 43 -8.03 16.60 0.36
N VAL A 44 -7.04 15.72 0.56
CA VAL A 44 -5.82 16.04 1.34
C VAL A 44 -5.07 17.24 0.73
N LYS A 45 -4.90 17.25 -0.60
CA LYS A 45 -4.23 18.37 -1.29
C LYS A 45 -4.99 19.68 -1.08
N ASN A 46 -6.31 19.65 -1.23
CA ASN A 46 -7.15 20.85 -1.07
C ASN A 46 -7.15 21.37 0.37
N ALA A 47 -7.28 20.48 1.36
CA ALA A 47 -7.25 20.85 2.77
C ALA A 47 -5.91 21.50 3.17
N LYS A 48 -4.78 20.97 2.67
CA LYS A 48 -3.46 21.60 2.88
C LYS A 48 -3.37 22.99 2.27
N ALA A 49 -3.91 23.19 1.06
CA ALA A 49 -3.89 24.49 0.38
C ALA A 49 -4.75 25.53 1.11
N GLY A 50 -5.85 25.09 1.74
CA GLY A 50 -6.73 25.95 2.54
C GLY A 50 -6.35 26.09 4.02
N ALA A 51 -5.25 25.45 4.48
CA ALA A 51 -4.86 25.37 5.89
C ALA A 51 -6.00 24.90 6.83
N ASP A 52 -6.86 24.00 6.34
CA ASP A 52 -7.99 23.45 7.10
C ASP A 52 -7.59 22.11 7.74
N ASP A 53 -7.26 22.17 9.03
CA ASP A 53 -6.83 21.00 9.79
C ASP A 53 -7.93 19.95 9.98
N ALA A 54 -9.20 20.37 10.08
CA ALA A 54 -10.32 19.47 10.25
C ALA A 54 -10.58 18.69 8.96
N ALA A 55 -10.61 19.38 7.81
CA ALA A 55 -10.71 18.75 6.50
C ALA A 55 -9.49 17.85 6.22
N LEU A 56 -8.29 18.27 6.64
CA LEU A 56 -7.08 17.47 6.47
C LEU A 56 -7.14 16.15 7.25
N LYS A 57 -7.63 16.19 8.50
CA LYS A 57 -7.83 14.99 9.32
C LYS A 57 -8.85 14.04 8.68
N ALA A 58 -10.00 14.57 8.23
CA ALA A 58 -11.03 13.77 7.56
C ALA A 58 -10.51 13.14 6.26
N ALA A 59 -9.81 13.90 5.43
CA ALA A 59 -9.26 13.41 4.17
C ALA A 59 -8.18 12.31 4.38
N ARG A 60 -7.31 12.47 5.40
CA ARG A 60 -6.34 11.42 5.78
C ARG A 60 -7.02 10.16 6.29
N ALA A 61 -8.11 10.27 7.03
CA ALA A 61 -8.93 9.13 7.45
C ALA A 61 -9.54 8.41 6.24
N GLY A 62 -10.03 9.15 5.24
CA GLY A 62 -10.52 8.60 3.98
C GLY A 62 -9.44 7.82 3.21
N VAL A 63 -8.22 8.37 3.11
CA VAL A 63 -7.07 7.65 2.52
C VAL A 63 -6.80 6.35 3.27
N ASN A 64 -6.82 6.38 4.61
CA ASN A 64 -6.58 5.17 5.40
C ASN A 64 -7.66 4.12 5.18
N LYS A 65 -8.93 4.52 5.19
CA LYS A 65 -10.08 3.64 4.95
C LYS A 65 -9.97 2.94 3.60
N ALA A 66 -9.73 3.69 2.52
CA ALA A 66 -9.60 3.12 1.18
C ALA A 66 -8.40 2.15 1.08
N LYS A 67 -7.26 2.49 1.69
CA LYS A 67 -6.09 1.60 1.72
C LYS A 67 -6.31 0.32 2.51
N VAL A 68 -7.04 0.38 3.62
CA VAL A 68 -7.42 -0.82 4.38
C VAL A 68 -8.35 -1.70 3.54
N ALA A 69 -9.36 -1.11 2.90
CA ALA A 69 -10.28 -1.85 2.02
C ALA A 69 -9.56 -2.48 0.80
N LEU A 70 -8.56 -1.80 0.23
CA LEU A 70 -7.70 -2.37 -0.80
C LEU A 70 -6.79 -3.50 -0.29
N GLY A 71 -6.65 -3.67 1.02
CA GLY A 71 -5.72 -4.63 1.62
C GLY A 71 -4.28 -4.14 1.71
N GLU A 72 -3.98 -2.88 1.36
CA GLU A 72 -2.63 -2.28 1.45
C GLU A 72 -2.21 -1.96 2.90
N ARG A 73 -3.17 -1.95 3.83
CA ARG A 73 -3.01 -1.66 5.26
C ARG A 73 -4.00 -2.48 6.09
N GLY A 74 -3.78 -2.55 7.40
CA GLY A 74 -4.64 -3.30 8.31
C GLY A 74 -4.32 -4.79 8.27
N GLU A 75 -5.34 -5.61 8.49
CA GLU A 75 -5.22 -7.07 8.42
C GLU A 75 -4.67 -7.53 7.07
N VAL A 76 -3.91 -8.62 7.11
CA VAL A 76 -3.31 -9.21 5.92
C VAL A 76 -4.36 -9.97 5.12
N TRP A 77 -4.23 -10.00 3.79
CA TRP A 77 -5.17 -10.73 2.93
C TRP A 77 -4.77 -12.18 2.66
N TRP A 78 -3.60 -12.62 3.12
CA TRP A 78 -3.18 -14.02 3.05
C TRP A 78 -3.57 -14.79 4.31
N THR A 79 -3.80 -16.09 4.16
CA THR A 79 -4.33 -16.98 5.21
C THR A 79 -3.31 -18.01 5.71
N ASP A 80 -2.08 -17.99 5.20
CA ASP A 80 -1.03 -18.96 5.55
C ASP A 80 -0.30 -18.65 6.87
N GLY A 81 -0.72 -17.61 7.59
CA GLY A 81 -0.16 -17.22 8.88
C GLY A 81 1.20 -16.50 8.80
N ALA A 82 1.70 -16.18 7.61
CA ALA A 82 2.95 -15.44 7.50
C ALA A 82 2.85 -14.03 8.10
N GLU A 83 3.97 -13.52 8.62
CA GLU A 83 4.07 -12.19 9.21
C GLU A 83 3.89 -11.07 8.17
N ASP A 84 3.35 -9.93 8.61
CA ASP A 84 3.32 -8.71 7.81
C ASP A 84 4.64 -7.93 7.88
N PHE A 85 5.27 -7.77 6.71
CA PHE A 85 6.49 -7.00 6.52
C PHE A 85 6.23 -5.62 5.86
N ASN A 86 4.98 -5.17 5.80
CA ASN A 86 4.63 -3.85 5.26
C ASN A 86 5.43 -2.73 5.94
N GLN A 87 5.98 -1.83 5.13
CA GLN A 87 6.86 -0.72 5.54
C GLN A 87 8.18 -1.16 6.20
N ARG A 88 8.60 -2.43 6.13
CA ARG A 88 9.95 -2.83 6.55
C ARG A 88 10.96 -2.62 5.43
N LYS A 89 12.22 -2.37 5.82
CA LYS A 89 13.35 -2.41 4.89
C LYS A 89 13.54 -3.85 4.39
N VAL A 90 13.66 -4.02 3.09
CA VAL A 90 13.72 -5.35 2.43
C VAL A 90 14.88 -6.21 2.94
N GLU A 91 16.01 -5.59 3.30
CA GLU A 91 17.18 -6.25 3.90
C GLU A 91 16.87 -6.96 5.23
N ASN A 92 15.85 -6.48 5.98
CA ASN A 92 15.47 -7.00 7.30
C ASN A 92 14.30 -7.99 7.21
N THR A 93 14.12 -8.63 6.06
CA THR A 93 13.00 -9.53 5.77
C THR A 93 13.47 -10.74 4.98
N PRO A 94 12.67 -11.82 4.91
CA PRO A 94 12.97 -12.98 4.07
C PRO A 94 13.17 -12.66 2.58
N TYR A 95 12.78 -11.47 2.11
CA TYR A 95 12.94 -11.03 0.73
C TYR A 95 14.33 -10.45 0.40
N ALA A 96 15.23 -10.32 1.37
CA ALA A 96 16.55 -9.69 1.18
C ALA A 96 17.36 -10.33 0.03
N GLN A 97 17.55 -11.66 0.09
CA GLN A 97 18.33 -12.39 -0.91
C GLN A 97 17.75 -12.27 -2.33
N TRP A 98 16.41 -12.31 -2.43
CA TRP A 98 15.73 -12.10 -3.70
C TRP A 98 16.00 -10.69 -4.24
N TYR A 99 15.88 -9.66 -3.41
CA TYR A 99 16.08 -8.27 -3.81
C TYR A 99 17.53 -7.99 -4.23
N GLU A 100 18.52 -8.54 -3.51
CA GLU A 100 19.94 -8.47 -3.90
C GLU A 100 20.25 -9.15 -5.24
N GLY A 101 19.47 -10.18 -5.59
CA GLY A 101 19.56 -10.85 -6.89
C GLY A 101 19.07 -10.00 -8.07
N LEU A 102 18.22 -9.00 -7.80
CA LEU A 102 17.76 -8.05 -8.82
C LEU A 102 18.79 -6.97 -9.13
N ALA A 103 19.57 -6.53 -8.14
CA ALA A 103 20.59 -5.50 -8.31
C ALA A 103 21.85 -6.01 -9.04
N ARG A 104 21.98 -7.33 -9.19
CA ARG A 104 23.09 -8.01 -9.88
C ARG A 104 22.84 -8.27 -11.37
N GLN A 105 21.73 -7.76 -11.91
CA GLN A 105 21.33 -7.82 -13.32
C GLN A 105 21.40 -6.42 -13.94
#